data_AF-A0A1Y6KVN3-F1
#
_entry.id   AF-A0A1Y6KVN3-F1
#
_cell.length_a   1.000
_cell.length_b   1.000
_cell.length_c   1.000
_cell.angle_alpha   90.00
_cell.angle_beta   90.00
_cell.angle_gamma   90.00
#
_symmetry.space_group_name_H-M   'P 1'
#
loop_
_entity.id
_entity.type
_entity.pdbx_description
1 polymer ?
#
loop_
_entity_poly.entity_id
_entity_poly.type
_entity_poly.pdbx_seq_one_letter_code
_entity_poly.pdbx_strand_id
1 'polypeptide(L)'
;MGFKKNSNSINIEVESDYYKFILLFDSWICLPDTKQIFIQSIKKAYSQKKFRTKQVGKKQCSFNLSQKSINQLALLAELQGIPKNHILESLINHKILELGVKQ
;
A
#
# COMPACT_ATOMS: atom_id res chain seq x y z
N MET A 1 -35.55 37.47 6.05
CA MET A 1 -34.93 37.11 7.33
C MET A 1 -33.47 36.76 7.04
N GLY A 2 -32.55 37.71 7.26
CA GLY A 2 -31.14 37.55 6.88
C GLY A 2 -30.34 36.89 7.99
N PHE A 3 -29.77 35.73 7.73
CA PHE A 3 -28.82 35.10 8.65
C PHE A 3 -27.45 35.79 8.50
N LYS A 4 -27.16 36.72 9.41
CA LYS A 4 -25.79 37.25 9.58
C LYS A 4 -24.90 36.09 10.06
N LYS A 5 -24.05 35.57 9.17
CA LYS A 5 -22.96 34.68 9.55
C LYS A 5 -21.89 35.58 10.19
N ASN A 6 -21.92 35.66 11.52
CA ASN A 6 -20.86 36.33 12.28
C ASN A 6 -19.65 35.38 12.29
N SER A 7 -18.74 35.54 11.33
CA SER A 7 -17.50 34.77 11.27
C SER A 7 -16.50 35.37 12.25
N ASN A 8 -16.65 35.05 13.54
CA ASN A 8 -15.54 35.14 14.47
C ASN A 8 -14.56 34.02 14.12
N SER A 9 -13.53 34.37 13.37
CA SER A 9 -12.40 33.49 13.10
C SER A 9 -11.59 33.35 14.39
N ILE A 10 -11.79 32.26 15.12
CA ILE A 10 -10.92 31.92 16.26
C ILE A 10 -9.60 31.41 15.67
N ASN A 11 -8.54 32.20 15.78
CA ASN A 11 -7.18 31.73 15.49
C ASN A 11 -6.73 30.83 16.63
N ILE A 12 -6.92 29.52 16.45
CA ILE A 12 -6.43 28.51 17.39
C ILE A 12 -5.04 28.13 16.93
N GLU A 13 -4.04 28.57 17.70
CA GLU A 13 -2.66 28.15 17.52
C GLU A 13 -2.49 26.75 18.11
N VAL A 14 -2.10 25.78 17.28
CA VAL A 14 -1.99 24.38 17.68
C VAL A 14 -0.57 23.91 17.45
N GLU A 15 0.01 23.24 18.44
CA GLU A 15 1.42 22.83 18.51
C GLU A 15 1.87 21.95 17.33
N SER A 16 0.95 21.20 16.70
CA SER A 16 1.27 20.37 15.54
C SER A 16 0.09 20.17 14.60
N ASP A 17 0.40 19.80 13.36
CA ASP A 17 -0.59 19.39 12.36
C ASP A 17 -1.44 18.20 12.82
N TYR A 18 -0.88 17.34 13.68
CA TYR A 18 -1.62 16.24 14.28
C TYR A 18 -2.77 16.77 15.16
N TYR A 19 -2.47 17.64 16.11
CA TYR A 19 -3.49 18.22 16.99
C TYR A 19 -4.48 19.10 16.21
N LYS A 20 -4.01 19.82 15.19
CA LYS A 20 -4.88 20.59 14.29
C LYS A 20 -5.88 19.70 13.56
N PHE A 21 -5.45 18.53 13.07
CA PHE A 21 -6.34 17.57 12.45
C PHE A 21 -7.38 17.02 13.44
N ILE A 22 -6.96 16.65 14.65
CA ILE A 22 -7.87 16.16 15.69
C ILE A 22 -8.92 17.21 16.03
N LEU A 23 -8.50 18.46 16.25
CA LEU A 23 -9.39 19.57 16.54
C LEU A 23 -10.43 19.79 15.43
N LEU A 24 -9.99 19.79 14.16
CA LEU A 24 -10.88 19.93 13.01
C LEU A 24 -11.86 18.75 12.89
N PHE A 25 -11.37 17.53 13.13
CA PHE A 25 -12.19 16.33 13.06
C PHE A 25 -13.25 16.27 14.18
N ASP A 26 -12.89 16.68 15.39
CA ASP A 26 -13.80 16.74 16.52
C ASP A 26 -14.82 17.86 16.35
N SER A 27 -14.38 19.03 15.91
CA SER A 27 -15.24 20.19 15.64
C SER A 27 -16.13 20.03 14.41
N TRP A 28 -15.89 19.03 13.57
CA TRP A 28 -16.70 18.76 12.39
C TRP A 28 -18.11 18.29 12.81
N ILE A 29 -19.10 19.14 12.54
CA ILE A 29 -20.52 18.86 12.80
C ILE A 29 -21.05 17.99 11.65
N CYS A 30 -21.14 16.68 11.88
CA CYS A 30 -21.71 15.71 10.95
C CYS A 30 -22.32 14.53 11.71
N LEU A 31 -23.02 13.64 10.98
CA LEU A 31 -23.58 12.43 11.57
C LEU A 31 -22.44 11.51 12.07
N PRO A 32 -22.65 10.76 13.17
CA PRO A 32 -21.62 9.85 13.71
C PRO A 32 -21.06 8.88 12.66
N ASP A 33 -21.92 8.35 11.79
CA ASP A 33 -21.52 7.43 10.72
C ASP A 33 -20.61 8.10 9.69
N THR A 34 -20.79 9.40 9.42
CA THR A 34 -19.94 10.15 8.50
C THR A 34 -18.50 10.23 9.02
N LYS A 35 -18.31 10.44 10.32
CA LYS A 35 -16.98 10.43 10.96
C LYS A 35 -16.33 9.04 10.84
N GLN A 36 -17.11 7.98 11.08
CA GLN A 36 -16.62 6.61 10.96
C GLN A 36 -16.16 6.28 9.54
N ILE A 37 -16.98 6.58 8.53
CA ILE A 37 -16.66 6.36 7.12
C ILE A 37 -15.40 7.14 6.70
N PHE A 38 -15.27 8.39 7.17
CA PHE A 38 -14.09 9.20 6.88
C PHE A 38 -12.80 8.56 7.42
N ILE A 39 -12.79 8.14 8.68
CA ILE A 39 -11.63 7.47 9.28
C ILE A 39 -11.32 6.15 8.58
N GLN A 40 -12.33 5.36 8.21
CA GLN A 40 -12.14 4.14 7.42
C GLN A 40 -11.50 4.44 6.06
N SER A 41 -11.90 5.51 5.39
CA SER A 41 -11.32 5.92 4.10
C SER A 41 -9.83 6.28 4.23
N ILE A 42 -9.45 7.01 5.29
CA ILE A 42 -8.05 7.37 5.58
C ILE A 42 -7.23 6.11 5.83
N LYS A 43 -7.71 5.21 6.68
CA LYS A 43 -7.03 3.94 7.00
C LYS A 43 -6.82 3.09 5.73
N LYS A 44 -7.83 3.03 4.86
CA LYS A 44 -7.75 2.32 3.58
C LYS A 44 -6.70 2.94 2.65
N ALA A 45 -6.72 4.26 2.48
CA ALA A 45 -5.75 4.98 1.64
C ALA A 45 -4.31 4.80 2.16
N TYR A 46 -4.10 4.88 3.47
CA TYR A 46 -2.80 4.66 4.09
C TYR A 46 -2.30 3.22 3.87
N SER A 47 -3.18 2.22 4.06
CA SER A 47 -2.85 0.81 3.84
C SER A 47 -2.46 0.53 2.38
N GLN A 48 -3.18 1.10 1.42
CA GLN A 48 -2.83 1.02 0.00
C GLN A 48 -1.50 1.69 -0.31
N LYS A 49 -1.24 2.89 0.24
CA LYS A 49 0.05 3.58 0.08
C LYS A 49 1.18 2.70 0.62
N LYS A 50 1.03 2.17 1.83
CA LYS A 50 2.01 1.25 2.46
C LYS A 50 2.27 0.02 1.59
N PHE A 51 1.23 -0.58 1.02
CA PHE A 51 1.35 -1.72 0.12
C PHE A 51 2.10 -1.36 -1.18
N ARG A 52 1.80 -0.21 -1.79
CA ARG A 52 2.51 0.28 -2.98
C ARG A 52 3.98 0.60 -2.68
N THR A 53 4.27 1.25 -1.54
CA THR A 53 5.65 1.55 -1.13
C THR A 53 6.47 0.27 -0.90
N LYS A 54 5.87 -0.78 -0.32
CA LYS A 54 6.52 -2.11 -0.21
C LYS A 54 6.86 -2.75 -1.56
N GLN A 55 6.22 -2.33 -2.64
CA GLN A 55 6.46 -2.83 -4.00
C GLN A 55 7.41 -1.95 -4.81
N VAL A 56 7.94 -0.86 -4.26
CA VAL A 56 8.95 -0.05 -4.94
C VAL A 56 10.19 -0.91 -5.17
N GLY A 57 10.55 -1.14 -6.44
CA GLY A 57 11.60 -2.06 -6.87
C GLY A 57 11.12 -3.45 -7.32
N LYS A 58 9.86 -3.83 -7.05
CA LYS A 58 9.25 -5.10 -7.49
C LYS A 58 8.13 -4.81 -8.50
N LYS A 59 8.45 -4.83 -9.79
CA LYS A 59 7.43 -4.77 -10.86
C LYS A 59 6.87 -6.18 -11.09
N GLN A 60 5.55 -6.30 -11.17
CA GLN A 60 4.92 -7.56 -11.56
C GLN A 60 5.39 -7.95 -12.96
N CYS A 61 5.92 -9.16 -13.11
CA CYS A 61 6.25 -9.76 -14.39
C CYS A 61 5.24 -10.87 -14.67
N SER A 62 4.52 -10.77 -15.79
CA SER A 62 3.57 -11.78 -16.24
C SER A 62 4.05 -12.39 -17.56
N PHE A 63 4.18 -13.70 -17.60
CA PHE A 63 4.50 -14.45 -18.80
C PHE A 63 3.72 -15.77 -18.79
N ASN A 64 3.39 -16.26 -19.97
CA ASN A 64 2.66 -17.52 -20.10
C ASN A 64 3.63 -18.69 -19.95
N LEU A 65 3.23 -19.68 -19.17
CA LEU A 65 3.92 -20.95 -19.04
C LEU A 65 3.00 -22.09 -19.47
N SER A 66 3.59 -23.19 -19.94
CA SER A 66 2.82 -24.41 -20.16
C SER A 66 2.24 -24.91 -18.83
N GLN A 67 1.07 -25.58 -18.87
CA GLN A 67 0.47 -26.17 -17.67
C GLN A 67 1.43 -27.13 -16.96
N LYS A 68 2.22 -27.88 -17.73
CA LYS A 68 3.27 -28.76 -17.20
C LYS A 68 4.29 -27.99 -16.38
N SER A 69 4.81 -26.89 -16.93
CA SER A 69 5.79 -26.03 -16.24
C SER A 69 5.21 -25.39 -14.98
N ILE A 70 3.94 -24.99 -14.99
CA ILE A 70 3.24 -24.44 -13.81
C ILE A 70 3.18 -25.50 -12.69
N ASN A 71 2.82 -26.74 -13.03
CA ASN A 71 2.74 -27.84 -12.07
C ASN A 71 4.12 -28.19 -11.52
N GLN A 72 5.16 -28.22 -12.36
CA GLN A 72 6.54 -28.47 -11.93
C GLN A 72 7.05 -27.37 -10.99
N LEU A 73 6.78 -26.10 -11.30
CA LEU A 73 7.16 -24.98 -10.44
C LEU A 73 6.41 -25.00 -9.10
N ALA A 74 5.16 -25.47 -9.08
CA ALA A 74 4.42 -25.69 -7.85
C ALA A 74 5.05 -26.79 -6.99
N LEU A 75 5.34 -27.95 -7.59
CA LEU A 75 6.01 -29.05 -6.89
C LEU A 75 7.39 -28.62 -6.35
N LEU A 76 8.18 -27.87 -7.13
CA LEU A 76 9.47 -27.35 -6.68
C LEU A 76 9.34 -26.42 -5.47
N ALA A 77 8.34 -25.54 -5.47
CA ALA A 77 8.07 -24.64 -4.34
C ALA A 77 7.69 -25.41 -3.08
N GLU A 78 6.90 -26.47 -3.22
CA GLU A 78 6.52 -27.35 -2.10
C GLU A 78 7.73 -28.12 -1.56
N LEU A 79 8.53 -28.73 -2.43
CA LEU A 79 9.71 -29.52 -2.03
C LEU A 79 10.80 -28.68 -1.36
N GLN A 80 11.01 -27.44 -1.81
CA GLN A 80 12.05 -26.56 -1.29
C GLN A 80 11.55 -25.65 -0.15
N GLY A 81 10.24 -25.59 0.10
CA GLY A 81 9.65 -24.70 1.10
C GLY A 81 9.82 -23.21 0.80
N ILE A 82 10.10 -22.85 -0.46
CA ILE A 82 10.31 -21.45 -0.86
C ILE A 82 9.28 -21.00 -1.91
N PRO A 83 8.90 -19.72 -1.91
CA PRO A 83 7.93 -19.21 -2.88
C PRO A 83 8.42 -19.28 -4.34
N LYS A 84 7.49 -19.51 -5.28
CA LYS A 84 7.76 -19.66 -6.72
C LYS A 84 8.60 -18.52 -7.32
N ASN A 85 8.38 -17.28 -6.88
CA ASN A 85 9.14 -16.13 -7.37
C ASN A 85 10.62 -16.20 -6.97
N HIS A 86 10.94 -16.69 -5.77
CA HIS A 86 12.33 -16.87 -5.34
C HIS A 86 13.05 -17.94 -6.17
N ILE A 87 12.36 -19.03 -6.53
CA ILE A 87 12.90 -20.05 -7.44
C ILE A 87 13.24 -19.42 -8.79
N LEU A 88 12.31 -18.66 -9.36
CA LEU A 88 12.52 -17.99 -10.65
C LEU A 88 13.66 -16.97 -10.60
N GLU A 89 13.71 -16.13 -9.56
CA GLU A 89 14.80 -15.18 -9.34
C GLU A 89 16.15 -15.89 -9.22
N SER A 90 16.22 -17.00 -8.48
CA SER A 90 17.43 -17.81 -8.35
C SER A 90 17.86 -18.42 -9.68
N LEU A 91 16.93 -18.94 -10.48
CA LEU A 91 17.22 -19.49 -11.80
C LEU A 91 17.77 -18.42 -12.75
N ILE A 92 17.19 -17.22 -12.74
CA ILE A 92 17.65 -16.09 -13.56
C ILE A 92 19.06 -15.67 -13.13
N ASN A 93 19.29 -15.48 -11.82
CA ASN A 93 20.59 -15.08 -11.29
C ASN A 93 21.67 -16.10 -11.60
N HIS A 94 21.38 -17.39 -11.40
CA HIS A 94 22.30 -18.47 -11.73
C HIS A 94 22.63 -18.45 -13.22
N LYS A 95 21.63 -18.26 -14.09
CA LYS A 95 21.86 -18.24 -15.54
C LYS A 95 22.70 -17.05 -15.99
N ILE A 96 22.50 -15.88 -15.38
CA ILE A 96 23.32 -14.68 -15.63
C ILE A 96 24.77 -14.91 -15.22
N LEU A 97 25.00 -15.53 -14.05
CA LEU A 97 26.34 -15.87 -13.56
C LEU A 97 27.06 -16.86 -14.48
N GLU A 98 26.37 -17.93 -14.93
CA GLU A 98 26.91 -18.88 -15.91
C GLU A 98 27.34 -18.21 -17.22
N LEU A 99 26.59 -17.20 -17.67
CA LEU A 99 26.85 -16.47 -18.90
C LEU A 99 27.95 -15.39 -18.76
N GLY A 100 28.52 -15.23 -17.56
CA GLY A 100 29.61 -14.28 -17.30
C GLY A 100 29.21 -12.80 -17.43
N VAL A 101 27.92 -12.50 -17.44
CA VAL A 101 27.43 -11.12 -17.52
C VAL A 101 27.55 -10.49 -16.13
N LYS A 102 28.51 -9.57 -15.95
CA LYS A 102 28.59 -8.74 -14.75
C LYS A 102 27.38 -7.79 -14.74
N GLN A 103 26.58 -7.85 -13.67
CA GLN A 103 25.48 -6.91 -13.41
C GLN A 103 26.01 -5.51 -13.07
#